data_AF-A0A1J3JPL5-F1
#
_entry.id   AF-A0A1J3JPL5-F1
#
_cell.length_a   1.000
_cell.length_b   1.000
_cell.length_c   1.000
_cell.angle_alpha   90.00
_cell.angle_beta   90.00
_cell.angle_gamma   90.00
#
_symmetry.space_group_name_H-M   'P 1'
#
loop_
_entity.id
_entity.type
_entity.pdbx_description
1 polymer ?
#
loop_
_entity_poly.entity_id
_entity_poly.type
_entity_poly.pdbx_seq_one_letter_code
_entity_poly.pdbx_strand_id
1 'polypeptide(L)'
;RLELLVKSGENKIQRRGIEGANGSAMTARKRTSSVTNPEKPPASAPTEHKKTAVPGEDFRLAPPKLGVILVISSLLCSLYLYLLCFHYNVDDELKRPILINAGLSLVGFFVTLKLIPVAARYVLRRNMFGFDINKRGTPQGEVKVPESLGIAVGIVFLIVAIIFQFFNFTEDSLWLVEYNAALASICFMILLGFVDDVLDVPWRVKLLLPSFATLPLLMAYAGHTTIVIPKPLVSYVGLKILDLGRIYKLYMALLAVFCTNSINIHAGLNG
;
A
#
# COMPACT_ATOMS: atom_id res chain seq x y z
N ARG A 1 13.24 -13.59 18.26
CA ARG A 1 12.13 -13.56 17.27
C ARG A 1 12.36 -12.49 16.18
N LEU A 2 12.79 -11.26 16.52
CA LEU A 2 13.24 -10.26 15.53
C LEU A 2 14.46 -10.71 14.71
N GLU A 3 15.45 -11.37 15.32
CA GLU A 3 16.64 -11.85 14.60
C GLU A 3 16.34 -12.93 13.55
N LEU A 4 15.26 -13.70 13.75
CA LEU A 4 14.84 -14.74 12.79
C LEU A 4 14.19 -14.12 11.54
N LEU A 5 13.52 -12.97 11.70
CA LEU A 5 12.93 -12.24 10.56
C LEU A 5 14.01 -11.50 9.75
N VAL A 6 15.03 -10.96 10.41
CA VAL A 6 16.19 -10.35 9.75
C VAL A 6 17.00 -11.40 8.96
N LYS A 7 17.29 -12.56 9.55
CA LYS A 7 18.01 -13.66 8.86
C LYS A 7 17.22 -14.26 7.70
N SER A 8 15.89 -14.26 7.76
CA SER A 8 15.04 -14.69 6.63
C SER A 8 15.08 -13.70 5.46
N GLY A 9 15.32 -12.40 5.73
CA GLY A 9 15.49 -11.37 4.70
C GLY A 9 16.86 -11.48 3.99
N GLU A 10 17.94 -11.69 4.75
CA GLU A 10 19.30 -11.81 4.20
C GLU A 10 19.48 -13.05 3.30
N ASN A 11 18.89 -14.19 3.67
CA ASN A 11 18.93 -15.40 2.84
C ASN A 11 18.16 -15.25 1.50
N LYS A 12 17.21 -14.31 1.43
CA LYS A 12 16.45 -14.00 0.21
C LYS A 12 17.28 -13.15 -0.76
N ILE A 13 18.20 -12.34 -0.24
CA ILE A 13 19.11 -11.47 -1.02
C ILE A 13 20.25 -12.30 -1.62
N GLN A 14 20.84 -13.23 -0.85
CA GLN A 14 21.96 -14.07 -1.32
C GLN A 14 21.56 -14.99 -2.49
N ARG A 15 20.32 -15.52 -2.50
CA ARG A 15 19.85 -16.42 -3.57
C ARG A 15 19.53 -15.69 -4.88
N ARG A 16 19.15 -14.41 -4.85
CA ARG A 16 18.93 -13.62 -6.07
C ARG A 16 20.23 -13.20 -6.77
N GLY A 17 21.34 -13.12 -6.04
CA GLY A 17 22.65 -12.71 -6.61
C GLY A 17 23.39 -13.80 -7.41
N ILE A 18 23.02 -15.08 -7.25
CA ILE A 18 23.75 -16.21 -7.87
C ILE A 18 23.15 -16.62 -9.22
N GLU A 19 21.87 -16.32 -9.49
CA GLU A 19 21.20 -16.68 -10.75
C GLU A 19 21.42 -15.68 -11.91
N GLY A 20 22.19 -14.60 -11.70
CA GLY A 20 22.32 -13.48 -12.64
C GLY A 20 23.62 -13.37 -13.44
N ALA A 21 24.58 -14.29 -13.30
CA ALA A 21 25.89 -14.14 -13.94
C ALA A 21 26.39 -15.45 -14.56
N ASN A 22 25.96 -15.75 -15.79
CA ASN A 22 26.78 -16.46 -16.78
C ASN A 22 26.11 -16.43 -18.17
N GLY A 23 26.81 -15.85 -19.14
CA GLY A 23 26.54 -16.11 -20.56
C GLY A 23 26.56 -14.90 -21.48
N SER A 24 27.74 -14.38 -21.82
CA SER A 24 28.02 -13.95 -23.19
C SER A 24 29.52 -13.77 -23.40
N ALA A 25 30.13 -14.66 -24.17
CA ALA A 25 31.46 -14.47 -24.74
C ALA A 25 31.40 -14.89 -26.21
N MET A 26 31.76 -13.98 -27.11
CA MET A 26 31.96 -14.27 -28.52
C MET A 26 33.11 -13.42 -29.04
N THR A 27 34.24 -14.05 -29.36
CA THR A 27 35.13 -13.67 -30.48
C THR A 27 36.10 -14.81 -30.84
N ALA A 28 35.88 -15.32 -32.05
CA ALA A 28 36.77 -15.95 -33.04
C ALA A 28 38.20 -16.40 -32.69
N ARG A 29 38.54 -17.67 -33.04
CA ARG A 29 39.71 -17.98 -33.88
C ARG A 29 39.61 -19.34 -34.59
N LYS A 30 40.14 -19.37 -35.81
CA LYS A 30 40.13 -20.38 -36.88
C LYS A 30 41.30 -21.37 -36.75
N ARG A 31 41.09 -22.68 -37.01
CA ARG A 31 42.06 -23.64 -37.63
C ARG A 31 41.44 -25.04 -37.85
N THR A 32 42.11 -25.81 -38.70
CA THR A 32 41.64 -26.80 -39.69
C THR A 32 41.74 -28.29 -39.28
N SER A 33 40.81 -29.10 -39.81
CA SER A 33 40.88 -30.49 -40.34
C SER A 33 41.53 -31.65 -39.54
N SER A 34 40.78 -32.76 -39.31
CA SER A 34 40.92 -34.08 -40.00
C SER A 34 40.13 -35.23 -39.32
N VAL A 35 39.34 -35.98 -40.14
CA VAL A 35 39.17 -37.47 -40.27
C VAL A 35 38.86 -38.27 -38.97
N THR A 36 37.79 -39.06 -38.75
CA THR A 36 37.18 -40.20 -39.50
C THR A 36 35.89 -40.65 -38.74
N ASN A 37 34.93 -41.27 -39.42
CA ASN A 37 33.78 -42.04 -38.86
C ASN A 37 34.03 -43.55 -39.12
N PRO A 38 33.47 -44.53 -38.34
CA PRO A 38 32.04 -44.89 -38.47
C PRO A 38 31.29 -45.53 -37.25
N GLU A 39 29.94 -45.46 -37.35
CA GLU A 39 28.85 -46.35 -36.90
C GLU A 39 28.26 -46.41 -35.44
N LYS A 40 26.94 -46.69 -35.40
CA LYS A 40 25.83 -46.40 -34.44
C LYS A 40 25.63 -47.49 -33.33
N PRO A 41 24.80 -47.33 -32.25
CA PRO A 41 23.32 -47.12 -32.27
C PRO A 41 22.77 -46.11 -31.21
N PRO A 42 21.44 -45.77 -31.20
CA PRO A 42 20.93 -44.55 -30.56
C PRO A 42 20.51 -44.75 -29.09
N ALA A 43 20.84 -43.80 -28.21
CA ALA A 43 20.31 -43.75 -26.85
C ALA A 43 19.98 -42.30 -26.41
N SER A 44 18.68 -42.07 -26.22
CA SER A 44 18.03 -41.09 -25.34
C SER A 44 18.62 -39.67 -25.26
N ALA A 45 18.02 -38.75 -26.02
CA ALA A 45 18.07 -37.32 -25.72
C ALA A 45 17.31 -37.04 -24.41
N PRO A 46 17.83 -36.23 -23.47
CA PRO A 46 17.04 -35.73 -22.36
C PRO A 46 15.99 -34.76 -22.91
N THR A 47 14.72 -35.07 -22.66
CA THR A 47 13.60 -34.16 -22.85
C THR A 47 13.81 -32.93 -21.96
N GLU A 48 14.30 -31.84 -22.54
CA GLU A 48 14.10 -30.51 -21.97
C GLU A 48 12.59 -30.28 -21.87
N HIS A 49 12.05 -30.32 -20.66
CA HIS A 49 10.76 -29.71 -20.36
C HIS A 49 10.90 -28.19 -20.50
N LYS A 50 10.94 -27.70 -21.74
CA LYS A 50 10.54 -26.35 -22.07
C LYS A 50 9.04 -26.28 -21.80
N LYS A 51 8.68 -25.89 -20.56
CA LYS A 51 7.34 -25.35 -20.29
C LYS A 51 7.25 -24.07 -21.14
N THR A 52 6.72 -24.23 -22.33
CA THR A 52 6.21 -23.14 -23.15
C THR A 52 5.23 -22.37 -22.26
N ALA A 53 5.64 -21.19 -21.80
CA ALA A 53 4.75 -20.25 -21.14
C ALA A 53 3.60 -19.97 -22.12
N VAL A 54 2.42 -20.50 -21.80
CA VAL A 54 1.18 -20.18 -22.52
C VAL A 54 0.94 -18.69 -22.30
N PRO A 55 0.91 -17.86 -23.36
CA PRO A 55 0.53 -16.47 -23.23
C PRO A 55 -0.98 -16.43 -23.04
N GLY A 56 -1.45 -16.43 -21.79
CA GLY A 56 -2.88 -16.37 -21.50
C GLY A 56 -3.35 -17.02 -20.19
N GLU A 57 -2.50 -17.17 -19.16
CA GLU A 57 -3.07 -17.34 -17.82
C GLU A 57 -3.69 -16.01 -17.38
N ASP A 58 -4.97 -15.86 -17.72
CA ASP A 58 -5.79 -14.74 -17.27
C ASP A 58 -5.72 -14.66 -15.76
N PHE A 59 -5.08 -13.61 -15.24
CA PHE A 59 -5.13 -13.25 -13.84
C PHE A 59 -6.60 -13.20 -13.38
N ARG A 60 -7.00 -14.18 -12.56
CA ARG A 60 -8.34 -14.32 -12.01
C ARG A 60 -8.30 -13.98 -10.53
N LEU A 61 -8.88 -12.83 -10.17
CA LEU A 61 -9.14 -12.53 -8.76
C LEU A 61 -10.07 -13.60 -8.17
N ALA A 62 -9.76 -14.03 -6.95
CA ALA A 62 -10.66 -14.90 -6.20
C ALA A 62 -12.03 -14.21 -6.04
N PRO A 63 -13.15 -14.94 -6.14
CA PRO A 63 -14.46 -14.35 -5.96
C PRO A 63 -14.59 -13.79 -4.55
N PRO A 64 -15.19 -12.59 -4.38
CA PRO A 64 -15.36 -11.99 -3.06
C PRO A 64 -16.32 -12.81 -2.20
N LYS A 65 -16.06 -12.86 -0.89
CA LYS A 65 -16.98 -13.43 0.11
C LYS A 65 -18.15 -12.46 0.38
N LEU A 66 -18.96 -12.20 -0.64
CA LEU A 66 -20.01 -11.18 -0.63
C LEU A 66 -20.96 -11.30 0.57
N GLY A 67 -21.37 -12.52 0.94
CA GLY A 67 -22.26 -12.72 2.10
C GLY A 67 -21.65 -12.21 3.41
N VAL A 68 -20.40 -12.56 3.69
CA VAL A 68 -19.69 -12.10 4.91
C VAL A 68 -19.48 -10.59 4.87
N ILE A 69 -19.06 -10.06 3.71
CA ILE A 69 -18.86 -8.62 3.52
C ILE A 69 -20.17 -7.87 3.75
N LEU A 70 -21.28 -8.31 3.16
CA LEU A 70 -22.59 -7.67 3.30
C LEU A 70 -23.07 -7.68 4.75
N VAL A 71 -22.89 -8.78 5.48
CA VAL A 71 -23.27 -8.86 6.91
C VAL A 71 -22.46 -7.86 7.74
N ILE A 72 -21.13 -7.86 7.61
CA ILE A 72 -20.25 -6.94 8.37
C ILE A 72 -20.53 -5.49 7.97
N SER A 73 -20.61 -5.19 6.68
CA SER A 73 -20.91 -3.85 6.18
C SER A 73 -22.29 -3.38 6.64
N SER A 74 -23.31 -4.23 6.62
CA SER A 74 -24.64 -3.88 7.12
C SER A 74 -24.62 -3.58 8.61
N LEU A 75 -23.89 -4.38 9.41
CA LEU A 75 -23.75 -4.14 10.84
C LEU A 75 -23.10 -2.77 11.11
N LEU A 76 -21.95 -2.50 10.48
CA LEU A 76 -21.22 -1.25 10.66
C LEU A 76 -21.99 -0.03 10.13
N CYS A 77 -22.61 -0.14 8.95
CA CYS A 77 -23.42 0.94 8.38
C CYS A 77 -24.67 1.20 9.24
N SER A 78 -25.34 0.15 9.76
CA SER A 78 -26.51 0.34 10.62
C SER A 78 -26.15 1.07 11.92
N LEU A 79 -25.01 0.73 12.54
CA LEU A 79 -24.51 1.42 13.72
C LEU A 79 -24.17 2.89 13.40
N TYR A 80 -23.48 3.14 12.29
CA TYR A 80 -23.13 4.49 11.86
C TYR A 80 -24.38 5.34 11.59
N LEU A 81 -25.35 4.81 10.83
CA LEU A 81 -26.61 5.50 10.54
C LEU A 81 -27.45 5.73 11.79
N TYR A 82 -27.47 4.77 12.72
CA TYR A 82 -28.14 4.96 14.02
C TYR A 82 -27.54 6.14 14.79
N LEU A 83 -26.22 6.18 14.91
CA LEU A 83 -25.53 7.27 15.60
C LEU A 83 -25.78 8.62 14.92
N LEU A 84 -25.69 8.65 13.59
CA LEU A 84 -25.84 9.87 12.79
C LEU A 84 -27.28 10.42 12.81
N CYS A 85 -28.29 9.55 12.75
CA CYS A 85 -29.68 9.97 12.59
C CYS A 85 -30.45 10.08 13.91
N PHE A 86 -30.08 9.31 14.95
CA PHE A 86 -30.89 9.21 16.18
C PHE A 86 -30.15 9.61 17.46
N HIS A 87 -28.81 9.49 17.51
CA HIS A 87 -28.07 9.78 18.73
C HIS A 87 -27.46 11.19 18.73
N TYR A 88 -26.83 11.58 17.62
CA TYR A 88 -26.20 12.89 17.49
C TYR A 88 -27.13 13.86 16.76
N ASN A 89 -27.30 15.05 17.35
CA ASN A 89 -27.98 16.14 16.68
C ASN A 89 -26.97 16.82 15.73
N VAL A 90 -26.98 16.42 14.46
CA VAL A 90 -26.08 16.95 13.44
C VAL A 90 -26.60 18.30 12.97
N ASP A 91 -25.74 19.32 13.01
CA ASP A 91 -26.05 20.66 12.52
C ASP A 91 -26.51 20.62 11.05
N ASP A 92 -27.51 21.43 10.71
CA ASP A 92 -28.10 21.44 9.36
C ASP A 92 -27.06 21.75 8.27
N GLU A 93 -26.06 22.58 8.58
CA GLU A 93 -24.96 22.93 7.68
C GLU A 93 -24.07 21.74 7.33
N LEU A 94 -23.94 20.74 8.23
CA LEU A 94 -23.09 19.56 8.05
C LEU A 94 -23.80 18.41 7.34
N LYS A 95 -25.14 18.39 7.34
CA LYS A 95 -25.94 17.32 6.70
C LYS A 95 -25.63 17.22 5.20
N ARG A 96 -25.58 18.36 4.49
CA ARG A 96 -25.30 18.39 3.05
C ARG A 96 -23.89 17.86 2.72
N PRO A 97 -22.80 18.36 3.33
CA PRO A 97 -21.46 17.79 3.14
C PRO A 97 -21.37 16.29 3.43
N ILE A 98 -21.98 15.81 4.51
CA ILE A 98 -21.96 14.38 4.86
C ILE A 98 -22.62 13.54 3.76
N LEU A 99 -23.78 13.96 3.25
CA LEU A 99 -24.48 13.26 2.17
C LEU A 99 -23.67 13.25 0.86
N ILE A 100 -23.06 14.39 0.51
CA ILE A 100 -22.19 14.50 -0.68
C ILE A 100 -20.99 13.57 -0.53
N ASN A 101 -20.33 13.56 0.64
CA ASN A 101 -19.19 12.69 0.91
C ASN A 101 -19.58 11.20 0.81
N ALA A 102 -20.74 10.81 1.38
CA ALA A 102 -21.24 9.44 1.30
C ALA A 102 -21.52 9.02 -0.15
N GLY A 103 -22.16 9.88 -0.94
CA GLY A 103 -22.44 9.64 -2.36
C GLY A 103 -21.16 9.49 -3.19
N LEU A 104 -20.21 10.43 -3.04
CA LEU A 104 -18.92 10.37 -3.73
C LEU A 104 -18.09 9.15 -3.31
N SER A 105 -18.10 8.79 -2.03
CA SER A 105 -17.41 7.60 -1.51
C SER A 105 -17.99 6.30 -2.09
N LEU A 106 -19.31 6.23 -2.24
CA LEU A 106 -19.98 5.08 -2.87
C LEU A 106 -19.57 4.94 -4.36
N VAL A 107 -19.53 6.06 -5.09
CA VAL A 107 -19.02 6.08 -6.48
C VAL A 107 -17.56 5.64 -6.51
N GLY A 108 -16.72 6.19 -5.63
CA GLY A 108 -15.30 5.82 -5.49
C GLY A 108 -15.09 4.33 -5.22
N PHE A 109 -15.94 3.72 -4.40
CA PHE A 109 -15.91 2.27 -4.15
C PHE A 109 -16.09 1.47 -5.46
N PHE A 110 -17.13 1.76 -6.24
CA PHE A 110 -17.36 1.06 -7.51
C PHE A 110 -16.27 1.32 -8.55
N VAL A 111 -15.76 2.55 -8.63
CA VAL A 111 -14.62 2.90 -9.50
C VAL A 111 -13.39 2.08 -9.12
N THR A 112 -13.11 1.96 -7.81
CA THR A 112 -11.98 1.19 -7.30
C THR A 112 -12.09 -0.29 -7.66
N LEU A 113 -13.28 -0.89 -7.52
CA LEU A 113 -13.54 -2.27 -7.92
C LEU A 113 -13.25 -2.53 -9.41
N LYS A 114 -13.48 -1.54 -10.27
CA LYS A 114 -13.18 -1.61 -11.71
C LYS A 114 -11.71 -1.35 -12.00
N LEU A 115 -11.05 -0.46 -11.26
CA LEU A 115 -9.69 -0.02 -11.53
C LEU A 115 -8.64 -1.02 -11.03
N ILE A 116 -8.88 -1.72 -9.91
CA ILE A 116 -7.94 -2.70 -9.34
C ILE A 116 -7.54 -3.79 -10.36
N PRO A 117 -8.47 -4.48 -11.06
CA PRO A 117 -8.11 -5.47 -12.06
C PRO A 117 -7.31 -4.89 -13.25
N VAL A 118 -7.56 -3.63 -13.60
CA VAL A 118 -6.82 -2.93 -14.65
C VAL A 118 -5.39 -2.68 -14.18
N ALA A 119 -5.22 -2.06 -13.01
CA ALA A 119 -3.91 -1.78 -12.39
C ALA A 119 -3.09 -3.07 -12.19
N ALA A 120 -3.74 -4.15 -11.73
CA ALA A 120 -3.13 -5.47 -11.56
C ALA A 120 -2.41 -5.97 -12.82
N ARG A 121 -3.03 -5.80 -13.99
CA ARG A 121 -2.40 -6.20 -15.26
C ARG A 121 -1.13 -5.40 -15.54
N TYR A 122 -1.08 -4.11 -15.20
CA TYR A 122 0.10 -3.28 -15.43
C TYR A 122 1.24 -3.59 -14.48
N VAL A 123 0.96 -3.76 -13.18
CA VAL A 123 2.01 -4.11 -12.19
C VAL A 123 2.58 -5.51 -12.46
N LEU A 124 1.73 -6.48 -12.86
CA LEU A 124 2.20 -7.81 -13.27
C LEU A 124 3.12 -7.76 -14.48
N ARG A 125 2.82 -6.93 -15.50
CA ARG A 125 3.70 -6.74 -16.67
C ARG A 125 5.06 -6.15 -16.30
N ARG A 126 5.17 -5.45 -15.17
CA ARG A 126 6.42 -4.88 -14.65
C ARG A 126 7.12 -5.79 -13.65
N ASN A 127 6.69 -7.05 -13.52
CA ASN A 127 7.20 -8.00 -12.53
C ASN A 127 7.04 -7.54 -11.07
N MET A 128 6.08 -6.65 -10.78
CA MET A 128 5.72 -6.27 -9.43
C MET A 128 4.67 -7.24 -8.88
N PHE A 129 5.14 -8.35 -8.32
CA PHE A 129 4.30 -9.40 -7.76
C PHE A 129 4.99 -10.15 -6.62
N GLY A 130 4.16 -10.74 -5.77
CA GLY A 130 4.55 -11.61 -4.68
C GLY A 130 3.88 -12.98 -4.79
N PHE A 131 4.36 -13.91 -3.96
CA PHE A 131 3.71 -15.19 -3.72
C PHE A 131 3.09 -15.19 -2.33
N ASP A 132 1.92 -15.81 -2.17
CA ASP A 132 1.29 -15.97 -0.87
C ASP A 132 2.09 -16.97 -0.01
N ILE A 133 2.89 -16.43 0.91
CA ILE A 133 3.78 -17.21 1.79
C ILE A 133 3.02 -18.18 2.69
N ASN A 134 1.75 -17.90 3.02
CA ASN A 134 0.95 -18.73 3.92
C ASN A 134 0.28 -19.90 3.17
N LYS A 135 0.41 -19.94 1.84
CA LYS A 135 -0.13 -21.00 0.97
C LYS A 135 0.97 -21.80 0.27
N ARG A 136 2.22 -21.71 0.75
CA ARG A 136 3.36 -22.39 0.17
C ARG A 136 3.13 -23.91 0.10
N GLY A 137 3.44 -24.51 -1.04
CA GLY A 137 3.23 -25.95 -1.30
C GLY A 137 1.81 -26.30 -1.77
N THR A 138 0.91 -25.32 -1.89
CA THR A 138 -0.39 -25.49 -2.56
C THR A 138 -0.34 -24.88 -3.96
N PRO A 139 -1.18 -25.32 -4.91
CA PRO A 139 -1.27 -24.69 -6.23
C PRO A 139 -1.58 -23.18 -6.17
N GLN A 140 -2.29 -22.73 -5.13
CA GLN A 140 -2.61 -21.31 -4.94
C GLN A 140 -1.39 -20.48 -4.51
N GLY A 141 -0.40 -21.08 -3.82
CA GLY A 141 0.82 -20.39 -3.41
C GLY A 141 1.82 -20.15 -4.54
N GLU A 142 1.64 -20.82 -5.68
CA GLU A 142 2.48 -20.65 -6.88
C GLU A 142 1.93 -19.58 -7.83
N VAL A 143 0.72 -19.07 -7.57
CA VAL A 143 0.12 -18.00 -8.36
C VAL A 143 0.76 -16.66 -8.01
N LYS A 144 1.15 -15.91 -9.05
CA LYS A 144 1.67 -14.54 -8.89
C LYS A 144 0.55 -13.59 -8.46
N VAL A 145 0.73 -12.93 -7.32
CA VAL A 145 -0.20 -11.92 -6.80
C VAL A 145 0.36 -10.53 -7.08
N PRO A 146 -0.37 -9.64 -7.78
CA PRO A 146 0.09 -8.27 -8.04
C PRO A 146 0.35 -7.51 -6.73
N GLU A 147 1.48 -6.81 -6.66
CA GLU A 147 1.83 -5.94 -5.53
C GLU A 147 1.50 -4.46 -5.82
N SER A 148 1.55 -3.63 -4.77
CA SER A 148 1.37 -2.16 -4.86
C SER A 148 0.03 -1.67 -5.41
N LEU A 149 -1.02 -2.48 -5.34
CA LEU A 149 -2.37 -2.11 -5.80
C LEU A 149 -3.01 -0.97 -4.99
N GLY A 150 -2.46 -0.65 -3.82
CA GLY A 150 -2.87 0.50 -3.01
C GLY A 150 -2.81 1.82 -3.77
N ILE A 151 -1.95 1.94 -4.79
CA ILE A 151 -1.89 3.15 -5.64
C ILE A 151 -3.21 3.42 -6.37
N ALA A 152 -3.92 2.38 -6.83
CA ALA A 152 -5.21 2.54 -7.50
C ALA A 152 -6.27 3.09 -6.53
N VAL A 153 -6.29 2.55 -5.30
CA VAL A 153 -7.20 3.01 -4.23
C VAL A 153 -6.87 4.45 -3.84
N GLY A 154 -5.59 4.76 -3.66
CA GLY A 154 -5.10 6.09 -3.30
C GLY A 154 -5.44 7.15 -4.35
N ILE A 155 -5.28 6.86 -5.63
CA ILE A 155 -5.66 7.77 -6.72
C ILE A 155 -7.16 8.05 -6.71
N VAL A 156 -7.99 7.01 -6.56
CA VAL A 156 -9.45 7.20 -6.49
C VAL A 156 -9.84 8.02 -5.27
N PHE A 157 -9.23 7.76 -4.11
CA PHE A 157 -9.43 8.57 -2.90
C PHE A 157 -9.10 10.05 -3.13
N LEU A 158 -7.94 10.36 -3.72
CA LEU A 158 -7.55 11.74 -4.02
C LEU A 158 -8.54 12.43 -4.96
N ILE A 159 -8.95 11.76 -6.04
CA ILE A 159 -9.94 12.32 -6.98
C ILE A 159 -11.27 12.58 -6.28
N VAL A 160 -11.77 11.62 -5.50
CA VAL A 160 -13.01 11.77 -4.73
C VAL A 160 -12.92 12.94 -3.76
N ALA A 161 -11.80 13.08 -3.05
CA ALA A 161 -11.60 14.16 -2.09
C ALA A 161 -11.47 15.54 -2.76
N ILE A 162 -10.81 15.63 -3.91
CA ILE A 162 -10.74 16.87 -4.71
C ILE A 162 -12.12 17.26 -5.25
N ILE A 163 -12.92 16.28 -5.72
CA ILE A 163 -14.30 16.54 -6.14
C ILE A 163 -15.16 16.96 -4.95
N PHE A 164 -14.98 16.34 -3.78
CA PHE A 164 -15.66 16.75 -2.55
C PHE A 164 -15.35 18.20 -2.20
N GLN A 165 -14.10 18.63 -2.34
CA GLN A 165 -13.68 20.00 -2.10
C GLN A 165 -14.45 21.00 -2.97
N PHE A 166 -14.60 20.71 -4.26
CA PHE A 166 -15.36 21.56 -5.19
C PHE A 166 -16.80 21.82 -4.74
N PHE A 167 -17.46 20.85 -4.10
CA PHE A 167 -18.85 21.00 -3.68
C PHE A 167 -19.05 21.65 -2.31
N ASN A 168 -18.00 21.69 -1.47
CA ASN A 168 -18.11 22.00 -0.05
C ASN A 168 -17.25 23.18 0.42
N PHE A 169 -16.22 23.56 -0.33
CA PHE A 169 -15.38 24.72 0.02
C PHE A 169 -15.51 25.83 -1.02
N THR A 170 -15.60 27.06 -0.54
CA THR A 170 -15.41 28.28 -1.32
C THR A 170 -13.93 28.67 -1.34
N GLU A 171 -13.51 29.45 -2.34
CA GLU A 171 -12.10 29.86 -2.52
C GLU A 171 -11.54 30.62 -1.31
N ASP A 172 -12.39 31.37 -0.60
CA ASP A 172 -12.00 32.17 0.57
C ASP A 172 -12.01 31.40 1.90
N SER A 173 -12.29 30.09 1.88
CA SER A 173 -12.41 29.31 3.11
C SER A 173 -11.05 29.08 3.78
N LEU A 174 -10.93 29.43 5.06
CA LEU A 174 -9.73 29.15 5.87
C LEU A 174 -9.40 27.65 5.94
N TRP A 175 -10.44 26.81 5.92
CA TRP A 175 -10.30 25.35 5.94
C TRP A 175 -9.64 24.79 4.68
N LEU A 176 -9.62 25.55 3.58
CA LEU A 176 -9.04 25.11 2.31
C LEU A 176 -7.53 24.90 2.42
N VAL A 177 -6.84 25.70 3.24
CA VAL A 177 -5.40 25.58 3.47
C VAL A 177 -5.09 24.25 4.16
N GLU A 178 -5.82 23.94 5.25
CA GLU A 178 -5.64 22.69 6.00
C GLU A 178 -6.05 21.47 5.15
N TYR A 179 -7.14 21.58 4.40
CA TYR A 179 -7.64 20.51 3.53
C TYR A 179 -6.65 20.17 2.40
N ASN A 180 -6.14 21.19 1.69
CA ASN A 180 -5.15 21.00 0.63
C ASN A 180 -3.82 20.47 1.19
N ALA A 181 -3.42 20.92 2.37
CA ALA A 181 -2.23 20.40 3.04
C ALA A 181 -2.39 18.92 3.41
N ALA A 182 -3.57 18.51 3.91
CA ALA A 182 -3.86 17.11 4.18
C ALA A 182 -3.85 16.27 2.88
N LEU A 183 -4.45 16.75 1.80
CA LEU A 183 -4.41 16.08 0.49
C LEU A 183 -2.98 15.95 -0.05
N ALA A 184 -2.18 17.02 0.03
CA ALA A 184 -0.78 16.99 -0.38
C ALA A 184 0.02 15.96 0.44
N SER A 185 -0.21 15.92 1.75
CA SER A 185 0.43 14.93 2.63
C SER A 185 0.03 13.48 2.29
N ILE A 186 -1.26 13.23 2.03
CA ILE A 186 -1.74 11.90 1.62
C ILE A 186 -1.18 11.53 0.25
N CYS A 187 -1.14 12.47 -0.70
CA CYS A 187 -0.57 12.27 -2.03
C CYS A 187 0.92 11.90 -1.95
N PHE A 188 1.71 12.64 -1.17
CA PHE A 188 3.11 12.28 -0.93
C PHE A 188 3.26 10.92 -0.27
N MET A 189 2.40 10.58 0.69
CA MET A 189 2.45 9.26 1.32
C MET A 189 2.17 8.12 0.33
N ILE A 190 1.16 8.28 -0.54
CA ILE A 190 0.84 7.32 -1.59
C ILE A 190 2.02 7.17 -2.57
N LEU A 191 2.59 8.30 -3.02
CA LEU A 191 3.73 8.30 -3.92
C LEU A 191 4.95 7.62 -3.28
N LEU A 192 5.31 8.00 -2.06
CA LEU A 192 6.48 7.45 -1.37
C LEU A 192 6.29 5.97 -1.01
N GLY A 193 5.07 5.55 -0.66
CA GLY A 193 4.74 4.13 -0.48
C GLY A 193 4.93 3.33 -1.76
N PHE A 194 4.47 3.86 -2.89
CA PHE A 194 4.70 3.22 -4.19
C PHE A 194 6.19 3.19 -4.58
N VAL A 195 6.92 4.27 -4.32
CA VAL A 195 8.37 4.32 -4.57
C VAL A 195 9.13 3.33 -3.67
N ASP A 196 8.72 3.17 -2.41
CA ASP A 196 9.27 2.17 -1.50
C ASP A 196 9.09 0.74 -2.05
N ASP A 197 7.88 0.44 -2.56
CA ASP A 197 7.59 -0.86 -3.17
C ASP A 197 8.40 -1.11 -4.45
N VAL A 198 8.65 -0.08 -5.26
CA VAL A 198 9.39 -0.22 -6.53
C VAL A 198 10.90 -0.31 -6.32
N LEU A 199 11.44 0.43 -5.34
CA LEU A 199 12.88 0.57 -5.12
C LEU A 199 13.43 -0.29 -3.99
N ASP A 200 12.59 -1.01 -3.24
CA ASP A 200 12.98 -1.82 -2.08
C ASP A 200 13.89 -1.03 -1.11
N VAL A 201 13.41 0.13 -0.67
CA VAL A 201 14.24 1.12 0.04
C VAL A 201 14.71 0.57 1.42
N PRO A 202 15.93 0.89 1.90
CA PRO A 202 16.39 0.44 3.22
C PRO A 202 15.51 0.91 4.38
N TRP A 203 15.36 0.07 5.41
CA TRP A 203 14.48 0.32 6.58
C TRP A 203 14.70 1.67 7.27
N ARG A 204 15.95 2.18 7.29
CA ARG A 204 16.29 3.48 7.89
C ARG A 204 15.59 4.64 7.18
N VAL A 205 15.52 4.56 5.85
CA VAL A 205 14.86 5.56 5.02
C VAL A 205 13.35 5.39 5.11
N LYS A 206 12.83 4.16 5.23
CA LYS A 206 11.39 3.90 5.47
C LYS A 206 10.85 4.61 6.73
N LEU A 207 11.67 4.77 7.77
CA LEU A 207 11.30 5.54 8.95
C LEU A 207 11.28 7.06 8.71
N LEU A 208 11.98 7.54 7.69
CA LEU A 208 12.12 8.96 7.37
C LEU A 208 11.12 9.45 6.32
N LEU A 209 10.73 8.60 5.35
CA LEU A 209 9.79 8.96 4.28
C LEU A 209 8.47 9.55 4.80
N PRO A 210 7.81 8.98 5.84
CA PRO A 210 6.57 9.54 6.37
C PRO A 210 6.75 10.95 6.94
N SER A 211 7.91 11.25 7.54
CA SER A 211 8.22 12.57 8.08
C SER A 211 8.18 13.64 6.98
N PHE A 212 8.74 13.35 5.80
CA PHE A 212 8.68 14.28 4.66
C PHE A 212 7.25 14.44 4.13
N ALA A 213 6.50 13.34 4.02
CA ALA A 213 5.10 13.40 3.58
C ALA A 213 4.22 14.25 4.51
N THR A 214 4.57 14.36 5.80
CA THR A 214 3.78 15.14 6.78
C THR A 214 4.06 16.63 6.80
N LEU A 215 5.10 17.10 6.09
CA LEU A 215 5.50 18.50 6.12
C LEU A 215 4.38 19.47 5.69
N PRO A 216 3.60 19.22 4.62
CA PRO A 216 2.48 20.10 4.25
C PRO A 216 1.49 20.28 5.42
N LEU A 217 1.07 19.18 6.05
CA LEU A 217 0.18 19.19 7.21
C LEU A 217 0.77 19.98 8.39
N LEU A 218 2.05 19.78 8.71
CA LEU A 218 2.72 20.50 9.81
C LEU A 218 2.82 22.02 9.59
N MET A 219 3.00 22.43 8.33
CA MET A 219 3.07 23.84 7.95
C MET A 219 1.69 24.51 7.99
N ALA A 220 0.64 23.80 7.55
CA ALA A 220 -0.73 24.31 7.54
C ALA A 220 -1.43 24.26 8.90
N TYR A 221 -0.92 23.47 9.86
CA TYR A 221 -1.52 23.34 11.18
C TYR A 221 -1.57 24.68 11.92
N ALA A 222 -2.79 25.23 12.03
CA ALA A 222 -3.11 26.48 12.74
C ALA A 222 -3.75 26.24 14.12
N GLY A 223 -3.97 24.97 14.51
CA GLY A 223 -4.60 24.60 15.78
C GLY A 223 -3.74 24.84 17.03
N HIS A 224 -4.35 24.64 18.20
CA HIS A 224 -3.66 24.76 19.48
C HIS A 224 -2.59 23.68 19.68
N THR A 225 -1.51 24.01 20.39
CA THR A 225 -0.43 23.09 20.79
C THR A 225 -0.56 22.60 22.22
N THR A 226 -1.72 22.85 22.83
CA THR A 226 -2.01 22.55 24.22
C THR A 226 -2.74 21.21 24.34
N ILE A 227 -2.26 20.34 25.23
CA ILE A 227 -2.87 19.04 25.49
C ILE A 227 -3.58 19.00 26.84
N VAL A 228 -4.62 18.18 26.93
CA VAL A 228 -5.29 17.86 28.18
C VAL A 228 -4.67 16.59 28.75
N ILE A 229 -4.18 16.65 29.98
CA ILE A 229 -3.58 15.48 30.64
C ILE A 229 -4.70 14.50 31.05
N PRO A 230 -4.60 13.19 30.70
CA PRO A 230 -5.60 12.20 31.09
C PRO A 230 -5.80 12.18 32.62
N LYS A 231 -7.06 12.06 33.07
CA LYS A 231 -7.44 12.18 34.50
C LYS A 231 -6.56 11.36 35.47
N PRO A 232 -6.17 10.10 35.19
CA PRO A 232 -5.29 9.35 36.09
C PRO A 232 -3.90 9.95 36.28
N LEU A 233 -3.38 10.69 35.28
CA LEU A 233 -2.04 11.29 35.32
C LEU A 233 -2.04 12.68 35.98
N VAL A 234 -3.19 13.34 36.08
CA VAL A 234 -3.29 14.70 36.65
C VAL A 234 -2.77 14.74 38.08
N SER A 235 -3.04 13.71 38.89
CA SER A 235 -2.57 13.63 40.28
C SER A 235 -1.04 13.53 40.41
N TYR A 236 -0.34 13.03 39.40
CA TYR A 236 1.13 12.92 39.39
C TYR A 236 1.80 14.17 38.85
N VAL A 237 1.21 14.78 37.82
CA VAL A 237 1.80 15.94 37.11
C VAL A 237 1.42 17.28 37.77
N GLY A 238 0.28 17.34 38.47
CA GLY A 238 -0.21 18.56 39.11
C GLY A 238 -0.80 19.61 38.16
N LEU A 239 -0.85 19.31 36.85
CA LEU A 239 -1.40 20.18 35.81
C LEU A 239 -2.54 19.46 35.08
N LYS A 240 -3.59 20.20 34.72
CA LYS A 240 -4.70 19.68 33.89
C LYS A 240 -4.48 19.93 32.40
N ILE A 241 -3.77 21.01 32.08
CA ILE A 241 -3.56 21.53 30.75
C ILE A 241 -2.06 21.83 30.61
N LEU A 242 -1.44 21.38 29.52
CA LEU A 242 -0.02 21.57 29.26
C LEU A 242 0.18 22.08 27.83
N ASP A 243 0.84 23.22 27.67
CA ASP A 243 1.27 23.71 26.35
C ASP A 243 2.62 23.11 25.96
N LEU A 244 2.63 22.38 24.84
CA LEU A 244 3.82 21.71 24.32
C LEU A 244 4.55 22.54 23.25
N GLY A 245 3.92 23.58 22.70
CA GLY A 245 4.48 24.41 21.64
C GLY A 245 5.07 23.58 20.49
N ARG A 246 6.37 23.75 20.19
CA ARG A 246 7.07 23.05 19.11
C ARG A 246 7.13 21.53 19.29
N ILE A 247 7.14 21.04 20.53
CA ILE A 247 7.15 19.59 20.83
C ILE A 247 5.86 18.94 20.32
N TYR A 248 4.74 19.66 20.32
CA TYR A 248 3.49 19.19 19.73
C TYR A 248 3.63 18.90 18.24
N LYS A 249 4.30 19.79 17.49
CA LYS A 249 4.54 19.59 16.05
C LYS A 249 5.45 18.40 15.79
N LEU A 250 6.48 18.20 16.62
CA LEU A 250 7.31 17.00 16.56
C LEU A 250 6.49 15.73 16.82
N TYR A 251 5.61 15.75 17.83
CA TYR A 251 4.68 14.66 18.10
C TYR A 251 3.78 14.34 16.88
N MET A 252 3.21 15.35 16.22
CA MET A 252 2.38 15.12 15.02
C MET A 252 3.14 14.39 13.91
N ALA A 253 4.40 14.79 13.63
CA ALA A 253 5.23 14.10 12.65
C ALA A 253 5.53 12.65 13.07
N LEU A 254 5.90 12.43 14.33
CA LEU A 254 6.18 11.09 14.87
C LEU A 254 4.93 10.20 14.88
N LEU A 255 3.74 10.78 15.09
CA LEU A 255 2.48 10.06 15.04
C LEU A 255 2.23 9.50 13.64
N ALA A 256 2.47 10.29 12.60
CA ALA A 256 2.33 9.81 11.23
C ALA A 256 3.36 8.72 10.87
N VAL A 257 4.62 8.88 11.29
CA VAL A 257 5.65 7.83 11.16
C VAL A 257 5.21 6.55 11.87
N PHE A 258 4.68 6.67 13.08
CA PHE A 258 4.16 5.53 13.83
C PHE A 258 3.00 4.87 13.07
N CYS A 259 1.97 5.61 12.68
CA CYS A 259 0.79 5.07 12.00
C CYS A 259 1.14 4.28 10.73
N THR A 260 1.99 4.82 9.86
CA THR A 260 2.37 4.14 8.60
C THR A 260 3.17 2.87 8.85
N ASN A 261 4.11 2.91 9.80
CA ASN A 261 4.96 1.76 10.09
C ASN A 261 4.20 0.69 10.90
N SER A 262 3.34 1.08 11.83
CA SER A 262 2.53 0.16 12.65
C SER A 262 1.61 -0.70 11.80
N ILE A 263 0.99 -0.14 10.77
CA ILE A 263 0.18 -0.92 9.82
C ILE A 263 1.08 -1.83 8.99
N ASN A 264 2.22 -1.33 8.49
CA ASN A 264 3.13 -2.11 7.65
C ASN A 264 3.73 -3.34 8.38
N ILE A 265 4.07 -3.21 9.66
CA ILE A 265 4.57 -4.35 10.47
C ILE A 265 3.45 -5.31 10.91
N HIS A 266 2.19 -4.84 10.93
CA HIS A 266 1.03 -5.64 11.26
C HIS A 266 0.34 -6.19 10.00
N ALA A 267 1.14 -6.72 9.08
CA ALA A 267 0.70 -7.31 7.84
C ALA A 267 1.16 -8.78 7.72
N GLY A 268 0.83 -9.43 6.61
CA GLY A 268 1.27 -10.80 6.29
C GLY A 268 0.18 -11.86 6.35
N LEU A 269 -1.08 -11.46 6.59
CA LEU A 269 -2.27 -12.30 6.35
C LEU A 269 -3.11 -11.67 5.23
N ASN A 270 -3.99 -12.45 4.61
CA ASN A 270 -4.87 -11.97 3.54
C ASN A 270 -6.07 -11.23 4.12
N GLY A 271 -6.18 -9.94 3.80
CA GLY A 271 -7.20 -9.03 4.36
C GLY A 271 -6.71 -8.41 5.66
#